data_AF-A0A1Y5DW10-F1
#
_entry.id   AF-A0A1Y5DW10-F1
#
_cell.length_a   1.000
_cell.length_b   1.000
_cell.length_c   1.000
_cell.angle_alpha   90.00
_cell.angle_beta   90.00
_cell.angle_gamma   90.00
#
_symmetry.space_group_name_H-M   'P 1'
#
loop_
_entity.id
_entity.type
_entity.pdbx_description
1 polymer ?
#
loop_
_entity_poly.entity_id
_entity_poly.type
_entity_poly.pdbx_seq_one_letter_code
_entity_poly.pdbx_strand_id
1 'polypeptide(L)'
;MFDITEATAQEIFNSFQIPVKPEVLTELQLEQAKSDPSPKAFAEVISKDVSLSANVLKTVNSPIFGLNRSITDIKQSVMLLGCDNISNMVSFFQLQTAFSGNKSAISHEKYWDTAMETANMICIMLSLLNLKDKCPIEDAYAFGLFRDCGIPLMAMKYPDYQQCLIEANHNPEIIFTDIEEARYQTNHAIIGYFVANSWNLPKSLCQLILRHHEADFLAATDNSEQQKILYSLIKMASNALSQYKNARDDSEWLLAKEQVADYFALSEFDYNDIEEDAKETFKMQFG
;
A
#
# COMPACT_ATOMS: atom_id res chain seq x y z
N MET A 1 1.99 -21.82 -0.36
CA MET A 1 1.82 -21.02 0.85
C MET A 1 3.11 -21.08 1.64
N PHE A 2 3.81 -19.95 1.78
CA PHE A 2 5.04 -19.86 2.55
C PHE A 2 4.69 -19.97 4.05
N ASP A 3 5.19 -20.98 4.75
CA ASP A 3 4.92 -21.11 6.18
C ASP A 3 5.72 -20.06 6.97
N ILE A 4 5.01 -19.06 7.51
CA ILE A 4 5.59 -18.05 8.40
C ILE A 4 5.81 -18.71 9.77
N THR A 5 6.97 -19.34 9.91
CA THR A 5 7.45 -19.89 11.19
C THR A 5 8.35 -18.88 11.90
N GLU A 6 8.59 -19.08 13.19
CA GLU A 6 9.56 -18.29 13.96
C GLU A 6 10.99 -18.40 13.37
N ALA A 7 11.33 -19.57 12.82
CA ALA A 7 12.61 -19.78 12.14
C ALA A 7 12.69 -18.98 10.83
N THR A 8 11.63 -19.00 10.01
CA THR A 8 11.52 -18.23 8.76
C THR A 8 11.62 -16.72 9.05
N ALA A 9 10.96 -16.25 10.11
CA ALA A 9 11.03 -14.86 10.54
C ALA A 9 12.47 -14.47 10.88
N GLN A 10 13.15 -15.26 11.72
CA GLN A 10 14.53 -14.98 12.12
C GLN A 10 15.50 -14.97 10.92
N GLU A 11 15.33 -15.88 9.96
CA GLU A 11 16.11 -15.89 8.73
C GLU A 11 15.92 -14.61 7.92
N ILE A 12 14.68 -14.15 7.78
CA ILE A 12 14.37 -12.91 7.06
C ILE A 12 14.97 -11.69 7.76
N PHE A 13 14.81 -11.57 9.08
CA PHE A 13 15.42 -10.47 9.85
C PHE A 13 16.95 -10.46 9.78
N ASN A 14 17.59 -11.64 9.67
CA ASN A 14 19.04 -11.74 9.50
C ASN A 14 19.49 -11.43 8.08
N SER A 15 18.69 -11.82 7.08
CA SER A 15 19.03 -11.75 5.66
C SER A 15 18.65 -10.42 5.01
N PHE A 16 17.64 -9.75 5.54
CA PHE A 16 17.19 -8.43 5.13
C PHE A 16 17.36 -7.52 6.32
N GLN A 17 18.07 -6.40 6.13
CA GLN A 17 18.20 -5.37 7.15
C GLN A 17 16.87 -4.61 7.28
N ILE A 18 15.88 -5.25 7.90
CA ILE A 18 14.59 -4.63 8.18
C ILE A 18 14.88 -3.44 9.11
N PRO A 19 14.44 -2.23 8.72
CA PRO A 19 14.77 -1.03 9.46
C PRO A 19 14.17 -1.09 10.86
N VAL A 20 14.95 -0.66 11.84
CA VAL A 20 14.46 -0.54 13.21
C VAL A 20 13.29 0.42 13.25
N LYS A 21 12.25 0.05 14.01
CA LYS A 21 11.07 0.90 14.19
C LYS A 21 11.50 2.25 14.79
N PRO A 22 11.22 3.39 14.12
CA PRO A 22 11.62 4.69 14.64
C PRO A 22 10.96 5.05 15.97
N GLU A 23 11.63 5.88 16.76
CA GLU A 23 11.15 6.31 18.08
C GLU A 23 9.78 7.00 18.00
N VAL A 24 9.57 7.84 16.96
CA VAL A 24 8.28 8.49 16.71
C VAL A 24 7.13 7.49 16.61
N LEU A 25 7.31 6.35 15.94
CA LEU A 25 6.27 5.31 15.85
C LEU A 25 6.04 4.62 17.20
N THR A 26 7.09 4.48 18.00
CA THR A 26 6.98 3.93 19.36
C THR A 26 6.18 4.89 20.25
N GLU A 27 6.45 6.19 20.18
CA GLU A 27 5.69 7.20 20.92
C GLU A 27 4.21 7.22 20.54
N LEU A 28 3.89 7.17 19.23
CA LEU A 28 2.51 7.10 18.75
C LEU A 28 1.80 5.83 19.22
N GLN A 29 2.48 4.69 19.21
CA GLN A 29 1.92 3.42 19.70
C GLN A 29 1.67 3.44 21.21
N LEU A 30 2.57 4.04 21.99
CA LEU A 30 2.38 4.20 23.43
C LEU A 30 1.18 5.11 23.74
N GLU A 31 0.96 6.16 22.94
CA GLU A 31 -0.23 7.00 23.06
C GLU A 31 -1.51 6.23 22.68
N GLN A 32 -1.47 5.47 21.58
CA GLN A 32 -2.60 4.67 21.10
C GLN A 32 -3.02 3.59 22.11
N ALA A 33 -2.06 3.03 22.86
CA ALA A 33 -2.31 1.98 23.84
C ALA A 33 -2.92 2.51 25.16
N LYS A 34 -3.08 3.82 25.33
CA LYS A 34 -3.73 4.40 26.51
C LYS A 34 -5.23 4.09 26.47
N SER A 35 -5.85 4.08 27.66
CA SER A 35 -7.31 3.93 27.78
C SER A 35 -8.09 5.08 27.12
N ASP A 36 -7.45 6.25 27.00
CA ASP A 36 -7.99 7.45 26.36
C ASP A 36 -6.88 8.12 25.53
N PRO A 37 -6.65 7.65 24.28
CA PRO A 37 -5.65 8.23 23.39
C PRO A 37 -5.98 9.68 23.05
N SER A 38 -5.00 10.58 23.15
CA SER A 38 -5.22 12.00 22.89
C SER A 38 -4.78 12.41 21.48
N PRO A 39 -5.69 12.91 20.63
CA PRO A 39 -5.32 13.51 19.34
C PRO A 39 -4.31 14.65 19.46
N LYS A 40 -4.33 15.35 20.61
CA LYS A 40 -3.36 16.41 20.91
C LYS A 40 -1.96 15.83 21.12
N ALA A 41 -1.83 14.76 21.90
CA ALA A 41 -0.54 14.12 22.14
C ALA A 41 0.04 13.54 20.83
N PHE A 42 -0.81 12.91 20.01
CA PHE A 42 -0.44 12.49 18.65
C PHE A 42 0.14 13.63 17.82
N ALA A 43 -0.56 14.76 17.79
CA ALA A 43 -0.11 15.93 17.05
C ALA A 43 1.22 16.50 17.59
N GLU A 44 1.41 16.50 18.91
CA GLU A 44 2.66 16.94 19.54
C GLU A 44 3.84 16.04 19.14
N VAL A 45 3.64 14.72 19.08
CA VAL A 45 4.67 13.77 18.63
C VAL A 45 5.06 14.03 17.16
N ILE A 46 4.08 14.15 16.27
CA ILE A 46 4.30 14.37 14.83
C ILE A 46 4.95 15.74 14.57
N SER A 47 4.53 16.77 15.32
CA SER A 47 5.02 18.14 15.16
C SER A 47 6.49 18.34 15.54
N LYS A 48 7.12 17.36 16.20
CA LYS A 48 8.57 17.36 16.46
C LYS A 48 9.40 17.27 15.18
N ASP A 49 8.84 16.68 14.13
CA ASP A 49 9.48 16.52 12.81
C ASP A 49 8.74 17.38 11.77
N VAL A 50 9.43 18.40 11.28
CA VAL A 50 8.90 19.35 10.29
C VAL A 50 8.61 18.66 8.95
N SER A 51 9.46 17.72 8.53
CA SER A 51 9.26 17.01 7.27
C SER A 51 8.08 16.08 7.36
N LEU A 52 7.95 15.35 8.47
CA LEU A 52 6.81 14.48 8.72
C LEU A 52 5.50 15.28 8.77
N SER A 53 5.50 16.40 9.48
CA SER A 53 4.35 17.30 9.58
C SER A 53 3.90 17.82 8.22
N ALA A 54 4.86 18.27 7.39
CA ALA A 54 4.57 18.74 6.04
C ALA A 54 3.98 17.63 5.17
N ASN A 55 4.50 16.41 5.27
CA ASN A 55 4.01 15.26 4.54
C ASN A 55 2.58 14.86 4.97
N VAL A 56 2.29 14.83 6.28
CA VAL A 56 0.94 14.58 6.81
C VAL A 56 -0.05 15.63 6.30
N LEU A 57 0.29 16.92 6.40
CA LEU A 57 -0.57 17.99 5.90
C LEU A 57 -0.78 17.89 4.39
N LYS A 58 0.28 17.61 3.62
CA LYS A 58 0.17 17.44 2.16
C LYS A 58 -0.80 16.32 1.81
N THR A 59 -0.70 15.17 2.48
CA THR A 59 -1.57 14.03 2.21
C THR A 59 -3.01 14.31 2.62
N VAL A 60 -3.24 14.84 3.82
CA VAL A 60 -4.60 15.16 4.30
C VAL A 60 -5.30 16.18 3.38
N ASN A 61 -4.55 17.14 2.84
CA ASN A 61 -5.06 18.13 1.89
C ASN A 61 -5.19 17.63 0.45
N SER A 62 -4.88 16.35 0.18
CA SER A 62 -5.08 15.75 -1.14
C SER A 62 -6.57 15.82 -1.53
N PRO A 63 -6.90 16.04 -2.82
CA PRO A 63 -8.27 16.01 -3.32
C PRO A 63 -9.05 14.75 -2.93
N ILE A 64 -8.33 13.64 -2.67
CA ILE A 64 -8.92 12.34 -2.34
C ILE A 64 -9.75 12.35 -1.06
N PHE A 65 -9.39 13.17 -0.07
CA PHE A 65 -10.12 13.30 1.18
C PHE A 65 -11.29 14.30 1.10
N GLY A 66 -11.51 14.92 -0.07
CA GLY A 66 -12.71 15.71 -0.35
C GLY A 66 -12.91 16.92 0.57
N LEU A 67 -11.83 17.51 1.07
CA LEU A 67 -11.91 18.59 2.06
C LEU A 67 -12.34 19.92 1.43
N ASN A 68 -13.37 20.55 2.00
CA ASN A 68 -13.86 21.86 1.57
C ASN A 68 -12.89 23.02 1.88
N ARG A 69 -11.99 22.83 2.85
CA ARG A 69 -11.00 23.82 3.28
C ARG A 69 -9.70 23.11 3.60
N SER A 70 -8.59 23.77 3.29
CA SER A 70 -7.28 23.23 3.62
C SER A 70 -7.05 23.19 5.14
N ILE A 71 -6.54 22.07 5.62
CA ILE A 71 -6.09 21.84 6.98
C ILE A 71 -4.66 22.34 7.11
N THR A 72 -4.41 23.19 8.10
CA THR A 72 -3.08 23.78 8.36
C THR A 72 -2.46 23.32 9.68
N ASP A 73 -3.15 22.43 10.40
CA ASP A 73 -2.79 22.01 11.75
C ASP A 73 -2.86 20.48 11.91
N ILE A 74 -1.81 19.91 12.51
CA ILE A 74 -1.68 18.45 12.65
C ILE A 74 -2.76 17.87 13.55
N LYS A 75 -3.16 18.58 14.62
CA LYS A 75 -4.23 18.08 15.49
C LYS A 75 -5.55 17.97 14.72
N GLN A 76 -5.85 18.92 13.84
CA GLN A 76 -7.02 18.80 12.95
C GLN A 76 -6.89 17.59 12.01
N SER A 77 -5.70 17.33 11.45
CA SER A 77 -5.46 16.11 10.65
C SER A 77 -5.71 14.83 11.43
N VAL A 78 -5.25 14.75 12.68
CA VAL A 78 -5.49 13.59 13.56
C VAL A 78 -6.97 13.44 13.91
N MET A 79 -7.67 14.54 14.15
CA MET A 79 -9.12 14.49 14.42
C MET A 79 -9.92 14.06 13.19
N LEU A 80 -9.47 14.40 12.00
CA LEU A 80 -10.13 14.07 10.74
C LEU A 80 -9.92 12.60 10.36
N LEU A 81 -8.67 12.14 10.32
CA LEU A 81 -8.33 10.78 9.87
C LEU A 81 -8.39 9.74 10.98
N GLY A 82 -8.32 10.18 12.25
CA GLY A 82 -8.15 9.29 13.39
C GLY A 82 -6.69 8.86 13.61
N CYS A 83 -6.41 8.38 14.82
CA CYS A 83 -5.05 8.05 15.25
C CYS A 83 -4.43 6.87 14.49
N ASP A 84 -5.22 5.85 14.13
CA ASP A 84 -4.73 4.67 13.41
C ASP A 84 -4.24 5.04 12.00
N ASN A 85 -5.04 5.80 11.26
CA ASN A 85 -4.72 6.20 9.89
C ASN A 85 -3.55 7.16 9.83
N ILE A 86 -3.45 8.09 10.80
CA ILE A 86 -2.26 8.92 10.95
C ILE A 86 -1.03 8.07 11.27
N SER A 87 -1.15 7.06 12.14
CA SER A 87 -0.02 6.17 12.46
C SER A 87 0.46 5.41 11.21
N ASN A 88 -0.47 4.92 10.38
CA ASN A 88 -0.14 4.25 9.11
C ASN A 88 0.59 5.23 8.17
N MET A 89 0.07 6.45 8.01
CA MET A 89 0.68 7.48 7.17
C MET A 89 2.09 7.88 7.65
N VAL A 90 2.25 8.09 8.96
CA VAL A 90 3.55 8.38 9.56
C VAL A 90 4.51 7.21 9.34
N SER A 91 4.04 5.97 9.47
CA SER A 91 4.83 4.78 9.20
C SER A 91 5.33 4.73 7.76
N PHE A 92 4.53 5.16 6.78
CA PHE A 92 4.96 5.20 5.38
C PHE A 92 6.12 6.19 5.16
N PHE A 93 6.00 7.41 5.68
CA PHE A 93 7.06 8.43 5.55
C PHE A 93 8.33 8.06 6.31
N GLN A 94 8.18 7.36 7.44
CA GLN A 94 9.31 6.81 8.18
C GLN A 94 10.02 5.69 7.40
N LEU A 95 9.29 4.83 6.66
CA LEU A 95 9.93 3.84 5.77
C LEU A 95 10.72 4.52 4.65
N GLN A 96 10.14 5.54 4.03
CA GLN A 96 10.83 6.35 3.02
C GLN A 96 12.14 6.93 3.56
N THR A 97 12.12 7.43 4.78
CA THR A 97 13.32 7.97 5.45
C THR A 97 14.33 6.87 5.73
N ALA A 98 13.89 5.73 6.27
CA ALA A 98 14.75 4.60 6.61
C ALA A 98 15.47 3.98 5.39
N PHE A 99 14.85 4.07 4.22
CA PHE A 99 15.38 3.54 2.97
C PHE A 99 16.24 4.55 2.19
N SER A 100 16.19 5.83 2.57
CA SER A 100 16.93 6.90 1.89
C SER A 100 18.45 6.72 2.00
N GLY A 101 19.17 6.98 0.90
CA GLY A 101 20.63 6.91 0.86
C GLY A 101 21.24 5.51 0.70
N ASN A 102 20.44 4.44 0.77
CA ASN A 102 20.92 3.07 0.51
C ASN A 102 21.14 2.82 -0.99
N LYS A 103 22.18 2.03 -1.32
CA LYS A 103 22.36 1.52 -2.68
C LYS A 103 21.19 0.58 -3.01
N SER A 104 20.57 0.79 -4.15
CA SER A 104 19.38 0.05 -4.57
C SER A 104 19.40 -0.19 -6.08
N ALA A 105 18.83 -1.31 -6.51
CA ALA A 105 18.64 -1.62 -7.92
C ALA A 105 17.57 -0.72 -8.58
N ILE A 106 16.73 -0.03 -7.79
CA ILE A 106 15.66 0.84 -8.28
C ILE A 106 15.80 2.27 -7.74
N SER A 107 15.10 3.21 -8.37
CA SER A 107 14.95 4.56 -7.82
C SER A 107 13.91 4.54 -6.70
N HIS A 108 14.33 4.86 -5.48
CA HIS A 108 13.40 5.00 -4.35
C HIS A 108 12.39 6.11 -4.58
N GLU A 109 12.80 7.25 -5.12
CA GLU A 109 11.90 8.37 -5.46
C GLU A 109 10.73 7.90 -6.34
N LYS A 110 11.04 7.28 -7.49
CA LYS A 110 10.02 6.77 -8.41
C LYS A 110 9.12 5.71 -7.78
N TYR A 111 9.69 4.86 -6.92
CA TYR A 111 8.93 3.84 -6.21
C TYR A 111 7.91 4.49 -5.25
N TRP A 112 8.35 5.44 -4.42
CA TRP A 112 7.47 6.11 -3.47
C TRP A 112 6.39 6.94 -4.16
N ASP A 113 6.73 7.60 -5.28
CA ASP A 113 5.74 8.28 -6.10
C ASP A 113 4.68 7.31 -6.62
N THR A 114 5.10 6.16 -7.17
CA THR A 114 4.18 5.12 -7.66
C THR A 114 3.29 4.56 -6.54
N ALA A 115 3.83 4.37 -5.33
CA ALA A 115 3.04 3.92 -4.17
C ALA A 115 1.96 4.96 -3.79
N MET A 116 2.30 6.25 -3.80
CA MET A 116 1.33 7.31 -3.53
C MET A 116 0.27 7.45 -4.65
N GLU A 117 0.68 7.33 -5.91
CA GLU A 117 -0.24 7.32 -7.06
C GLU A 117 -1.22 6.13 -6.98
N THR A 118 -0.70 4.95 -6.61
CA THR A 118 -1.52 3.74 -6.40
C THR A 118 -2.51 3.94 -5.26
N ALA A 119 -2.07 4.51 -4.13
CA ALA A 119 -2.93 4.87 -3.01
C ALA A 119 -4.03 5.88 -3.39
N ASN A 120 -3.74 6.82 -4.29
CA ASN A 120 -4.77 7.72 -4.82
C ASN A 120 -5.74 6.98 -5.76
N MET A 121 -5.23 6.14 -6.66
CA MET A 121 -6.05 5.43 -7.65
C MET A 121 -7.02 4.44 -7.00
N ILE A 122 -6.58 3.69 -5.97
CA ILE A 122 -7.47 2.78 -5.24
C ILE A 122 -8.61 3.53 -4.54
N CYS A 123 -8.36 4.73 -4.02
CA CYS A 123 -9.40 5.55 -3.39
C CYS A 123 -10.37 6.16 -4.41
N ILE A 124 -9.90 6.46 -5.63
CA ILE A 124 -10.77 6.85 -6.75
C ILE A 124 -11.69 5.69 -7.12
N MET A 125 -11.14 4.49 -7.30
CA MET A 125 -11.91 3.27 -7.59
C MET A 125 -12.96 2.97 -6.52
N LEU A 126 -12.58 3.06 -5.25
CA LEU A 126 -13.51 2.91 -4.11
C LEU A 126 -14.69 3.89 -4.21
N SER A 127 -14.41 5.13 -4.64
CA SER A 127 -15.42 6.18 -4.79
C SER A 127 -16.36 5.91 -5.97
N LEU A 128 -15.82 5.54 -7.14
CA LEU A 128 -16.61 5.27 -8.35
C LEU A 128 -17.53 4.05 -8.17
N LEU A 129 -17.07 3.03 -7.44
CA LEU A 129 -17.88 1.86 -7.09
C LEU A 129 -18.85 2.08 -5.93
N ASN A 130 -18.89 3.29 -5.35
CA ASN A 130 -19.75 3.63 -4.20
C ASN A 130 -19.56 2.69 -2.99
N LEU A 131 -18.31 2.34 -2.69
CA LEU A 131 -17.96 1.36 -1.65
C LEU A 131 -17.52 1.97 -0.31
N LYS A 132 -17.61 3.30 -0.15
CA LYS A 132 -17.15 4.02 1.06
C LYS A 132 -17.85 3.57 2.35
N ASP A 133 -19.09 3.10 2.26
CA ASP A 133 -19.83 2.57 3.41
C ASP A 133 -19.38 1.15 3.82
N LYS A 134 -18.67 0.44 2.94
CA LYS A 134 -18.20 -0.93 3.15
C LYS A 134 -16.71 -1.02 3.47
N CYS A 135 -15.92 -0.05 2.99
CA CYS A 135 -14.50 0.05 3.26
C CYS A 135 -14.13 1.52 3.50
N PRO A 136 -13.54 1.86 4.66
CA PRO A 136 -12.99 3.19 4.90
C PRO A 136 -11.97 3.56 3.81
N ILE A 137 -11.99 4.83 3.40
CA ILE A 137 -11.08 5.33 2.37
C ILE A 137 -9.63 5.29 2.85
N GLU A 138 -9.42 5.44 4.16
CA GLU A 138 -8.11 5.42 4.78
C GLU A 138 -7.48 4.02 4.77
N ASP A 139 -8.29 2.96 4.86
CA ASP A 139 -7.81 1.58 4.73
C ASP A 139 -7.41 1.27 3.29
N ALA A 140 -8.18 1.78 2.31
CA ALA A 140 -7.81 1.70 0.89
C ALA A 140 -6.50 2.46 0.61
N TYR A 141 -6.40 3.69 1.13
CA TYR A 141 -5.20 4.50 1.01
C TYR A 141 -3.98 3.83 1.63
N ALA A 142 -4.11 3.33 2.87
CA ALA A 142 -3.04 2.62 3.55
C ALA A 142 -2.61 1.37 2.77
N PHE A 143 -3.56 0.58 2.27
CA PHE A 143 -3.20 -0.60 1.48
C PHE A 143 -2.45 -0.24 0.20
N GLY A 144 -2.89 0.78 -0.54
CA GLY A 144 -2.17 1.27 -1.72
C GLY A 144 -0.75 1.76 -1.43
N LEU A 145 -0.51 2.37 -0.26
CA LEU A 145 0.82 2.81 0.16
C LEU A 145 1.76 1.64 0.52
N PHE A 146 1.24 0.60 1.16
CA PHE A 146 2.06 -0.43 1.80
C PHE A 146 2.13 -1.77 1.06
N ARG A 147 1.24 -2.05 0.08
CA ARG A 147 1.17 -3.36 -0.59
C ARG A 147 2.54 -3.89 -1.04
N ASP A 148 3.37 -3.01 -1.59
CA ASP A 148 4.66 -3.36 -2.17
C ASP A 148 5.85 -2.96 -1.29
N CYS A 149 5.66 -2.68 0.00
CA CYS A 149 6.71 -2.12 0.86
C CYS A 149 7.97 -3.00 1.03
N GLY A 150 7.92 -4.26 0.57
CA GLY A 150 9.09 -5.13 0.48
C GLY A 150 9.97 -4.91 -0.76
N ILE A 151 9.46 -4.28 -1.84
CA ILE A 151 10.20 -4.04 -3.09
C ILE A 151 11.51 -3.27 -2.85
N PRO A 152 11.54 -2.16 -2.07
CA PRO A 152 12.79 -1.45 -1.80
C PRO A 152 13.84 -2.32 -1.10
N LEU A 153 13.44 -3.18 -0.16
CA LEU A 153 14.37 -4.08 0.53
C LEU A 153 14.91 -5.16 -0.38
N MET A 154 14.06 -5.73 -1.24
CA MET A 154 14.51 -6.66 -2.28
C MET A 154 15.52 -5.98 -3.22
N ALA A 155 15.25 -4.73 -3.62
CA ALA A 155 16.11 -3.94 -4.50
C ALA A 155 17.45 -3.51 -3.85
N MET A 156 17.48 -3.29 -2.53
CA MET A 156 18.72 -3.02 -1.80
C MET A 156 19.58 -4.28 -1.65
N LYS A 157 18.95 -5.44 -1.47
CA LYS A 157 19.65 -6.71 -1.29
C LYS A 157 20.18 -7.29 -2.60
N TYR A 158 19.38 -7.25 -3.65
CA TYR A 158 19.66 -7.94 -4.91
C TYR A 158 19.95 -6.93 -6.03
N PRO A 159 21.22 -6.82 -6.51
CA PRO A 159 21.58 -5.86 -7.53
C PRO A 159 20.88 -6.04 -8.88
N ASP A 160 20.40 -7.26 -9.18
CA ASP A 160 19.70 -7.63 -10.41
C ASP A 160 18.18 -7.50 -10.30
N TYR A 161 17.66 -7.03 -9.15
CA TYR A 161 16.23 -7.04 -8.86
C TYR A 161 15.40 -6.20 -9.83
N GLN A 162 15.97 -5.11 -10.37
CA GLN A 162 15.31 -4.33 -11.42
C GLN A 162 14.98 -5.21 -12.65
N GLN A 163 15.88 -6.12 -13.04
CA GLN A 163 15.63 -7.05 -14.14
C GLN A 163 14.55 -8.07 -13.78
N CYS A 164 14.51 -8.51 -12.51
CA CYS A 164 13.44 -9.37 -12.00
C CYS A 164 12.07 -8.69 -12.10
N LEU A 165 11.97 -7.42 -11.68
CA LEU A 165 10.72 -6.64 -11.80
C LEU A 165 10.32 -6.45 -13.26
N ILE A 166 11.27 -6.16 -14.16
CA ILE A 166 11.00 -6.06 -15.60
C ILE A 166 10.44 -7.37 -16.12
N GLU A 167 11.06 -8.50 -15.78
CA GLU A 167 10.59 -9.82 -16.20
C GLU A 167 9.18 -10.12 -15.69
N ALA A 168 8.90 -9.88 -14.41
CA ALA A 168 7.57 -10.08 -13.84
C ALA A 168 6.51 -9.23 -14.54
N ASN A 169 6.81 -7.97 -14.83
CA ASN A 169 5.91 -7.07 -15.55
C ASN A 169 5.66 -7.45 -17.03
N HIS A 170 6.44 -8.36 -17.62
CA HIS A 170 6.29 -8.79 -19.02
C HIS A 170 5.76 -10.23 -19.17
N ASN A 171 5.42 -10.90 -18.06
CA ASN A 171 4.90 -12.27 -18.07
C ASN A 171 3.51 -12.31 -17.40
N PRO A 172 2.45 -11.83 -18.08
CA PRO A 172 1.12 -11.69 -17.48
C PRO A 172 0.42 -13.02 -17.16
N GLU A 173 0.94 -14.14 -17.65
CA GLU A 173 0.43 -15.49 -17.38
C GLU A 173 1.03 -16.12 -16.11
N ILE A 174 2.04 -15.48 -15.52
CA ILE A 174 2.77 -15.98 -14.35
C ILE A 174 2.46 -15.08 -13.16
N ILE A 175 2.22 -15.67 -11.99
CA ILE A 175 2.07 -14.91 -10.75
C ILE A 175 3.35 -14.12 -10.49
N PHE A 176 3.23 -12.81 -10.26
CA PHE A 176 4.38 -11.90 -10.14
C PHE A 176 5.44 -12.41 -9.15
N THR A 177 5.00 -12.86 -7.97
CA THR A 177 5.88 -13.33 -6.91
C THR A 177 6.56 -14.65 -7.22
N ASP A 178 6.02 -15.49 -8.09
CA ASP A 178 6.63 -16.79 -8.45
C ASP A 178 7.98 -16.59 -9.18
N ILE A 179 8.11 -15.50 -9.95
CA ILE A 179 9.36 -15.12 -10.62
C ILE A 179 10.43 -14.72 -9.61
N GLU A 180 10.04 -14.03 -8.54
CA GLU A 180 10.93 -13.67 -7.44
C GLU A 180 11.32 -14.88 -6.62
N GLU A 181 10.36 -15.76 -6.28
CA GLU A 181 10.61 -16.98 -5.52
C GLU A 181 11.55 -17.92 -6.24
N ALA A 182 11.38 -18.11 -7.56
CA ALA A 182 12.25 -18.94 -8.37
C ALA A 182 13.71 -18.45 -8.36
N ARG A 183 13.94 -17.15 -8.15
CA ARG A 183 15.28 -16.54 -8.18
C ARG A 183 15.90 -16.36 -6.81
N TYR A 184 15.11 -15.95 -5.83
CA TYR A 184 15.59 -15.46 -4.53
C TYR A 184 15.12 -16.31 -3.35
N GLN A 185 14.29 -17.34 -3.58
CA GLN A 185 13.69 -18.20 -2.55
C GLN A 185 12.84 -17.41 -1.53
N THR A 186 12.40 -16.21 -1.92
CA THR A 186 11.48 -15.32 -1.20
C THR A 186 10.93 -14.32 -2.20
N ASN A 187 9.85 -13.63 -1.84
CA ASN A 187 9.24 -12.58 -2.64
C ASN A 187 9.04 -11.29 -1.83
N HIS A 188 8.71 -10.20 -2.51
CA HIS A 188 8.53 -8.90 -1.85
C HIS A 188 7.29 -8.83 -0.95
N ALA A 189 6.24 -9.61 -1.21
CA ALA A 189 5.04 -9.63 -0.37
C ALA A 189 5.34 -10.24 1.01
N ILE A 190 6.16 -11.29 1.08
CA ILE A 190 6.70 -11.86 2.32
C ILE A 190 7.55 -10.82 3.06
N ILE A 191 8.48 -10.17 2.37
CA ILE A 191 9.31 -9.14 3.00
C ILE A 191 8.47 -7.96 3.50
N GLY A 192 7.48 -7.53 2.70
CA GLY A 192 6.53 -6.49 3.05
C GLY A 192 5.72 -6.83 4.29
N TYR A 193 5.28 -8.09 4.44
CA TYR A 193 4.64 -8.58 5.66
C TYR A 193 5.53 -8.39 6.89
N PHE A 194 6.80 -8.77 6.83
CA PHE A 194 7.71 -8.63 7.98
C PHE A 194 8.04 -7.18 8.30
N VAL A 195 8.21 -6.32 7.29
CA VAL A 195 8.34 -4.87 7.47
C VAL A 195 7.10 -4.33 8.19
N ALA A 196 5.93 -4.57 7.64
CA ALA A 196 4.67 -4.07 8.16
C ALA A 196 4.40 -4.54 9.59
N ASN A 197 4.62 -5.84 9.84
CA ASN A 197 4.44 -6.44 11.15
C ASN A 197 5.46 -5.92 12.17
N SER A 198 6.73 -5.75 11.79
CA SER A 198 7.78 -5.22 12.68
C SER A 198 7.50 -3.78 13.13
N TRP A 199 6.74 -3.03 12.34
CA TRP A 199 6.34 -1.66 12.63
C TRP A 199 4.95 -1.57 13.28
N ASN A 200 4.34 -2.71 13.61
CA ASN A 200 3.01 -2.87 14.21
C ASN A 200 1.88 -2.23 13.40
N LEU A 201 1.91 -2.35 12.07
CA LEU A 201 0.73 -2.07 11.26
C LEU A 201 -0.43 -3.03 11.63
N PRO A 202 -1.69 -2.67 11.34
CA PRO A 202 -2.83 -3.53 11.61
C PRO A 202 -2.65 -4.93 11.01
N LYS A 203 -2.95 -5.98 11.80
CA LYS A 203 -2.75 -7.37 11.36
C LYS A 203 -3.49 -7.70 10.06
N SER A 204 -4.69 -7.16 9.87
CA SER A 204 -5.48 -7.32 8.65
C SER A 204 -4.75 -6.78 7.42
N LEU A 205 -4.10 -5.62 7.56
CA LEU A 205 -3.29 -5.00 6.51
C LEU A 205 -2.03 -5.83 6.24
N CYS A 206 -1.31 -6.28 7.28
CA CYS A 206 -0.15 -7.16 7.11
C CYS A 206 -0.51 -8.43 6.33
N GLN A 207 -1.62 -9.10 6.70
CA GLN A 207 -2.07 -10.32 6.00
C GLN A 207 -2.47 -10.04 4.55
N LEU A 208 -3.09 -8.89 4.28
CA LEU A 208 -3.41 -8.50 2.92
C LEU A 208 -2.15 -8.22 2.09
N ILE A 209 -1.14 -7.54 2.67
CA ILE A 209 0.18 -7.35 2.05
C ILE A 209 0.84 -8.70 1.74
N LEU A 210 0.73 -9.70 2.61
CA LEU A 210 1.32 -11.01 2.33
C LEU A 210 0.68 -11.71 1.12
N ARG A 211 -0.64 -11.56 0.97
CA ARG A 211 -1.47 -12.41 0.09
C ARG A 211 -1.96 -11.72 -1.17
N HIS A 212 -1.60 -10.46 -1.42
CA HIS A 212 -2.17 -9.67 -2.51
C HIS A 212 -1.76 -10.13 -3.93
N HIS A 213 -0.87 -11.12 -4.04
CA HIS A 213 -0.52 -11.80 -5.30
C HIS A 213 -1.18 -13.18 -5.45
N GLU A 214 -1.92 -13.67 -4.45
CA GLU A 214 -2.56 -14.99 -4.50
C GLU A 214 -3.72 -15.00 -5.51
N ALA A 215 -3.63 -15.85 -6.52
CA ALA A 215 -4.64 -15.96 -7.56
C ALA A 215 -6.02 -16.42 -7.03
N ASP A 216 -6.06 -17.17 -5.92
CA ASP A 216 -7.28 -17.72 -5.32
C ASP A 216 -7.80 -16.91 -4.12
N PHE A 217 -7.28 -15.69 -3.91
CA PHE A 217 -7.60 -14.85 -2.74
C PHE A 217 -9.11 -14.63 -2.54
N LEU A 218 -9.87 -14.40 -3.62
CA LEU A 218 -11.32 -14.14 -3.54
C LEU A 218 -12.13 -15.40 -3.23
N ALA A 219 -11.63 -16.58 -3.61
CA ALA A 219 -12.26 -17.87 -3.34
C ALA A 219 -12.06 -18.33 -1.89
N ALA A 220 -11.01 -17.85 -1.21
CA ALA A 220 -10.72 -18.22 0.16
C ALA A 220 -11.82 -17.77 1.15
N THR A 221 -12.15 -18.64 2.11
CA THR A 221 -13.26 -18.44 3.06
C THR A 221 -12.85 -17.73 4.35
N ASP A 222 -11.54 -17.61 4.61
CA ASP A 222 -10.97 -16.99 5.80
C ASP A 222 -10.74 -15.47 5.65
N ASN A 223 -10.86 -14.95 4.43
CA ASN A 223 -10.73 -13.52 4.13
C ASN A 223 -11.98 -12.74 4.49
N SER A 224 -11.81 -11.60 5.18
CA SER A 224 -12.92 -10.69 5.49
C SER A 224 -13.46 -10.01 4.22
N GLU A 225 -14.70 -9.56 4.26
CA GLU A 225 -15.30 -8.84 3.13
C GLU A 225 -14.50 -7.57 2.79
N GLN A 226 -14.03 -6.84 3.80
CA GLN A 226 -13.18 -5.67 3.58
C GLN A 226 -11.87 -6.03 2.86
N GLN A 227 -11.24 -7.15 3.20
CA GLN A 227 -10.02 -7.60 2.52
C GLN A 227 -10.29 -7.98 1.06
N LYS A 228 -11.43 -8.61 0.77
CA LYS A 228 -11.84 -8.94 -0.61
C LYS A 228 -12.10 -7.67 -1.43
N ILE A 229 -12.77 -6.68 -0.84
CA ILE A 229 -12.95 -5.35 -1.46
C ILE A 229 -11.59 -4.72 -1.79
N LEU A 230 -10.69 -4.63 -0.80
CA LEU A 230 -9.37 -4.01 -0.99
C LEU A 230 -8.52 -4.75 -2.02
N TYR A 231 -8.53 -6.09 -2.03
CA TYR A 231 -7.86 -6.91 -3.02
C TYR A 231 -8.39 -6.63 -4.44
N SER A 232 -9.70 -6.63 -4.62
CA SER A 232 -10.31 -6.38 -5.93
C SER A 232 -10.04 -4.95 -6.41
N LEU A 233 -10.19 -3.97 -5.52
CA LEU A 233 -9.91 -2.57 -5.83
C LEU A 233 -8.46 -2.33 -6.22
N ILE A 234 -7.49 -2.98 -5.56
CA ILE A 234 -6.08 -2.75 -5.89
C ILE A 234 -5.73 -3.34 -7.26
N LYS A 235 -6.31 -4.48 -7.66
CA LYS A 235 -6.09 -5.04 -9.01
C LYS A 235 -6.65 -4.12 -10.09
N MET A 236 -7.85 -3.58 -9.88
CA MET A 236 -8.44 -2.58 -10.79
C MET A 236 -7.60 -1.29 -10.83
N ALA A 237 -7.16 -0.80 -9.68
CA ALA A 237 -6.39 0.43 -9.56
C ALA A 237 -5.01 0.32 -10.20
N SER A 238 -4.30 -0.78 -9.99
CA SER A 238 -3.02 -1.05 -10.67
C SER A 238 -3.20 -1.11 -12.19
N ASN A 239 -4.25 -1.77 -12.67
CA ASN A 239 -4.54 -1.80 -14.11
C ASN A 239 -4.83 -0.41 -14.68
N ALA A 240 -5.73 0.35 -14.04
CA ALA A 240 -6.05 1.70 -14.49
C ALA A 240 -4.84 2.65 -14.47
N LEU A 241 -3.99 2.55 -13.44
CA LEU A 241 -2.76 3.34 -13.36
C LEU A 241 -1.74 2.91 -14.43
N SER A 242 -1.61 1.61 -14.69
CA SER A 242 -0.75 1.10 -15.78
C SER A 242 -1.26 1.58 -17.15
N GLN A 243 -2.57 1.54 -17.39
CA GLN A 243 -3.20 2.06 -18.60
C GLN A 243 -2.97 3.57 -18.74
N TYR A 244 -3.13 4.34 -17.66
CA TYR A 244 -2.87 5.77 -17.66
C TYR A 244 -1.41 6.12 -17.99
N LYS A 245 -0.44 5.45 -17.36
CA LYS A 245 0.99 5.79 -17.49
C LYS A 245 1.65 5.17 -18.71
N ASN A 246 1.22 3.97 -19.10
CA ASN A 246 1.94 3.10 -20.03
C ASN A 246 1.11 2.61 -21.21
N ALA A 247 -0.20 2.91 -21.26
CA ALA A 247 -1.14 2.43 -22.29
C ALA A 247 -1.09 0.90 -22.48
N ARG A 248 -0.97 0.17 -21.38
CA ARG A 248 -0.99 -1.29 -21.32
C ARG A 248 -1.59 -1.78 -20.01
N ASP A 249 -2.09 -3.00 -20.02
CA ASP A 249 -2.58 -3.65 -18.81
C ASP A 249 -1.45 -3.83 -17.78
N ASP A 250 -1.83 -3.84 -16.50
CA ASP A 250 -0.97 -4.33 -15.44
C ASP A 250 -0.71 -5.83 -15.63
N SER A 251 0.49 -6.31 -15.28
CA SER A 251 0.87 -7.71 -15.50
C SER A 251 -0.06 -8.70 -14.80
N GLU A 252 -0.66 -8.33 -13.68
CA GLU A 252 -1.55 -9.23 -12.95
C GLU A 252 -3.01 -9.14 -13.40
N TRP A 253 -3.36 -8.16 -14.23
CA TRP A 253 -4.75 -7.95 -14.62
C TRP A 253 -5.32 -9.15 -15.38
N LEU A 254 -4.52 -9.79 -16.24
CA LEU A 254 -4.94 -10.98 -16.98
C LEU A 254 -5.43 -12.10 -16.06
N LEU A 255 -4.74 -12.34 -14.94
CA LEU A 255 -5.07 -13.41 -13.98
C LEU A 255 -6.20 -13.00 -13.01
N ALA A 256 -6.35 -11.70 -12.74
CA ALA A 256 -7.30 -11.19 -11.77
C ALA A 256 -8.67 -10.81 -12.36
N LYS A 257 -8.73 -10.41 -13.64
CA LYS A 257 -9.89 -9.71 -14.22
C LYS A 257 -11.22 -10.45 -14.07
N GLU A 258 -11.25 -11.76 -14.31
CA GLU A 258 -12.49 -12.55 -14.29
C GLU A 258 -13.05 -12.64 -12.87
N GLN A 259 -12.20 -12.98 -11.90
CA GLN A 259 -12.61 -13.09 -10.50
C GLN A 259 -13.03 -11.75 -9.90
N VAL A 260 -12.35 -10.66 -10.29
CA VAL A 260 -12.70 -9.31 -9.85
C VAL A 260 -14.03 -8.86 -10.47
N ALA A 261 -14.23 -9.11 -11.76
CA ALA A 261 -15.48 -8.81 -12.45
C ALA A 261 -16.65 -9.59 -11.83
N ASP A 262 -16.49 -10.89 -11.59
CA ASP A 262 -17.50 -11.72 -10.93
C ASP A 262 -17.80 -11.25 -9.50
N TYR A 263 -16.78 -10.89 -8.73
CA TYR A 263 -16.94 -10.43 -7.34
C TYR A 263 -17.76 -9.14 -7.24
N PHE A 264 -17.54 -8.19 -8.15
CA PHE A 264 -18.32 -6.95 -8.21
C PHE A 264 -19.55 -7.03 -9.13
N ALA A 265 -19.80 -8.18 -9.75
CA ALA A 265 -20.83 -8.39 -10.76
C ALA A 265 -20.78 -7.35 -11.91
N LEU A 266 -19.57 -7.07 -12.40
CA LEU A 266 -19.30 -6.14 -13.50
C LEU A 266 -19.24 -6.89 -14.84
N SER A 267 -19.87 -6.34 -15.87
CA SER A 267 -19.55 -6.70 -17.25
C SER A 267 -18.23 -6.07 -17.69
N GLU A 268 -17.68 -6.54 -18.82
CA GLU A 268 -16.51 -5.92 -19.44
C GLU A 268 -16.76 -4.43 -19.78
N PHE A 269 -17.99 -4.11 -20.18
CA PHE A 269 -18.41 -2.73 -20.46
C PHE A 269 -18.38 -1.89 -19.18
N ASP A 270 -18.98 -2.38 -18.09
CA ASP A 270 -18.99 -1.67 -16.80
C ASP A 270 -17.56 -1.41 -16.28
N TYR A 271 -16.67 -2.40 -16.41
CA TYR A 271 -15.27 -2.24 -16.02
C TYR A 271 -14.56 -1.15 -16.84
N ASN A 272 -14.71 -1.19 -18.16
CA ASN A 272 -14.04 -0.23 -19.05
C ASN A 272 -14.49 1.21 -18.78
N ASP A 273 -15.79 1.42 -18.55
CA ASP A 273 -16.34 2.73 -18.17
C ASP A 273 -15.74 3.22 -16.84
N ILE A 274 -15.68 2.36 -15.82
CA ILE A 274 -15.07 2.69 -14.52
C ILE A 274 -13.57 2.99 -14.67
N GLU A 275 -12.85 2.23 -15.49
CA GLU A 275 -11.43 2.45 -15.74
C GLU A 275 -11.19 3.81 -16.41
N GLU A 276 -12.00 4.18 -17.41
CA GLU A 276 -11.93 5.48 -18.07
C GLU A 276 -12.19 6.63 -17.09
N ASP A 277 -13.29 6.56 -16.33
CA ASP A 277 -13.65 7.54 -15.30
C ASP A 277 -12.55 7.69 -14.23
N ALA A 278 -11.91 6.58 -13.83
CA ALA A 278 -10.83 6.59 -12.87
C ALA A 278 -9.60 7.32 -13.41
N LYS A 279 -9.22 7.06 -14.68
CA LYS A 279 -8.09 7.74 -15.35
C LYS A 279 -8.36 9.22 -15.53
N GLU A 280 -9.57 9.60 -15.92
CA GLU A 280 -9.97 11.00 -16.04
C GLU A 280 -9.94 11.72 -14.69
N THR A 281 -10.50 11.10 -13.66
CA THR A 281 -10.49 11.64 -12.29
C THR A 281 -9.06 11.82 -11.77
N PHE A 282 -8.21 10.81 -11.97
CA PHE A 282 -6.81 10.86 -11.57
C PHE A 282 -6.08 12.01 -12.28
N LYS A 283 -6.25 12.14 -13.59
CA LYS A 283 -5.68 13.23 -14.39
C LYS A 283 -6.16 14.61 -13.92
N MET A 284 -7.45 14.76 -13.63
CA MET A 284 -8.00 16.04 -13.16
C MET A 284 -7.47 16.45 -11.78
N GLN A 285 -7.19 15.47 -10.91
CA GLN A 285 -6.76 15.72 -9.52
C GLN A 285 -5.24 15.84 -9.36
N PHE A 286 -4.47 15.13 -10.18
CA PHE A 286 -3.03 14.94 -9.98
C PHE A 286 -2.15 15.19 -11.22
N GLY A 287 -2.76 15.41 -12.39
CA GLY A 287 -2.05 15.62 -13.67
C GLY A 287 -1.79 17.07 -14.06
#